data_AF-A0A561SA97-F1
#
_entry.id   AF-A0A561SA97-F1
#
_cell.length_a   1.000
_cell.length_b   1.000
_cell.length_c   1.000
_cell.angle_alpha   90.00
_cell.angle_beta   90.00
_cell.angle_gamma   90.00
#
_symmetry.space_group_name_H-M   'P 1'
#
loop_
_entity.id
_entity.type
_entity.pdbx_description
1 polymer ?
#
loop_
_entity_poly.entity_id
_entity_poly.type
_entity_poly.pdbx_seq_one_letter_code
_entity_poly.pdbx_strand_id
1 'polypeptide(L)'
;MAGEELILVGDPARAALSLSTELARYEAPPVADVNGYYAELGVPTHATRAELFAAYQARGTGSPRLTYIFKQLWNPRTRAAYDATWQGFFPDRWSLEVLLRHAAPIAAQHSAAGNFTTALDMLSSLGISFAANLDSEGDSRLDTAEPQRFDGQGPITTPPWSYSYYLKATTCDDIDRLALWQQDLATALAGCEPIRRLAVGFHRANSDAYQIHQVDGVHIFLLHENLNPSPLLIAAATATAAAL
;
A
#
# COMPACT_ATOMS: atom_id res chain seq x y z
N MET A 1 -16.27 25.05 22.53
CA MET A 1 -15.90 23.63 22.62
C MET A 1 -15.43 23.23 21.24
N ALA A 2 -14.13 23.09 21.03
CA ALA A 2 -13.58 22.66 19.75
C ALA A 2 -13.96 21.18 19.57
N GLY A 3 -14.68 20.85 18.50
CA GLY A 3 -14.97 19.46 18.17
C GLY A 3 -13.66 18.75 17.85
N GLU A 4 -13.32 17.72 18.61
CA GLU A 4 -12.17 16.87 18.29
C GLU A 4 -12.48 16.08 17.01
N GLU A 5 -11.79 16.39 15.93
CA GLU A 5 -12.04 15.83 14.59
C GLU A 5 -11.33 14.47 14.43
N LEU A 6 -12.09 13.44 14.06
CA LEU A 6 -11.56 12.15 13.65
C LEU A 6 -11.09 12.24 12.19
N ILE A 7 -9.82 11.95 11.93
CA ILE A 7 -9.27 11.99 10.57
C ILE A 7 -9.24 10.58 10.02
N LEU A 8 -9.97 10.34 8.93
CA LEU A 8 -9.87 9.11 8.15
C LEU A 8 -8.69 9.22 7.18
N VAL A 9 -7.76 8.27 7.25
CA VAL A 9 -6.62 8.17 6.34
C VAL A 9 -6.86 6.98 5.42
N GLY A 10 -7.15 7.21 4.12
CA GLY A 10 -7.41 6.15 3.15
C GLY A 10 -8.54 6.47 2.15
N ASP A 11 -9.05 5.46 1.43
CA ASP A 11 -10.18 5.58 0.49
C ASP A 11 -11.52 5.23 1.17
N PRO A 12 -12.38 6.23 1.50
CA PRO A 12 -13.66 5.99 2.18
C PRO A 12 -14.65 5.16 1.35
N ALA A 13 -14.52 5.10 0.02
CA ALA A 13 -15.42 4.36 -0.85
C ALA A 13 -15.25 2.84 -0.76
N ARG A 14 -14.15 2.36 -0.18
CA ARG A 14 -13.85 0.92 -0.01
C ARG A 14 -14.35 0.33 1.31
N ALA A 15 -15.00 1.13 2.16
CA ALA A 15 -15.71 0.66 3.33
C ALA A 15 -17.09 0.08 2.94
N ALA A 16 -17.13 -1.03 2.21
CA ALA A 16 -18.37 -1.66 1.77
C ALA A 16 -18.50 -3.14 2.18
N LEU A 17 -19.74 -3.47 2.54
CA LEU A 17 -20.23 -4.65 3.25
C LEU A 17 -20.38 -5.89 2.38
N SER A 18 -20.09 -7.07 2.94
CA SER A 18 -20.49 -8.35 2.36
C SER A 18 -21.29 -9.19 3.36
N LEU A 19 -22.47 -9.64 2.95
CA LEU A 19 -23.35 -10.58 3.66
C LEU A 19 -23.35 -11.97 3.00
N SER A 20 -22.42 -12.25 2.08
CA SER A 20 -22.39 -13.51 1.32
C SER A 20 -21.51 -14.56 1.99
N THR A 21 -22.07 -15.77 2.18
CA THR A 21 -21.33 -16.98 2.57
C THR A 21 -20.75 -17.73 1.37
N GLU A 22 -21.03 -17.29 0.13
CA GLU A 22 -20.28 -17.76 -1.02
C GLU A 22 -18.95 -17.02 -1.07
N LEU A 23 -17.84 -17.79 -1.05
CA LEU A 23 -16.51 -17.30 -1.42
C LEU A 23 -16.63 -16.68 -2.81
N ALA A 24 -16.80 -15.35 -2.86
CA ALA A 24 -16.67 -14.61 -4.08
C ALA A 24 -15.33 -15.02 -4.67
N ARG A 25 -15.35 -15.63 -5.86
CA ARG A 25 -14.12 -15.79 -6.63
C ARG A 25 -13.62 -14.36 -6.82
N TYR A 26 -12.54 -14.05 -6.11
CA TYR A 26 -11.88 -12.77 -6.25
C TYR A 26 -11.31 -12.73 -7.65
N GLU A 27 -12.09 -12.20 -8.59
CA GLU A 27 -11.57 -11.71 -9.84
C GLU A 27 -10.81 -10.44 -9.47
N ALA A 28 -9.48 -10.55 -9.41
CA ALA A 28 -8.64 -9.39 -9.21
C ALA A 28 -9.06 -8.31 -10.21
N PRO A 29 -9.15 -7.03 -9.79
CA PRO A 29 -9.49 -5.96 -10.70
C PRO A 29 -8.56 -6.04 -11.92
N PRO A 30 -9.08 -5.84 -13.15
CA PRO A 30 -8.27 -6.01 -14.34
C PRO A 30 -7.02 -5.12 -14.25
N VAL A 31 -5.85 -5.66 -14.54
CA VAL A 31 -4.61 -4.88 -14.57
C VAL A 31 -4.29 -4.60 -16.03
N ALA A 32 -4.15 -3.32 -16.38
CA ALA A 32 -3.95 -2.88 -17.76
C ALA A 32 -2.51 -3.10 -18.29
N ASP A 33 -1.56 -3.46 -17.41
CA ASP A 33 -0.12 -3.60 -17.71
C ASP A 33 0.43 -2.41 -18.53
N VAL A 34 0.21 -1.19 -18.02
CA VAL A 34 0.40 0.07 -18.77
C VAL A 34 1.79 0.28 -19.36
N ASN A 35 2.86 -0.22 -18.73
CA ASN A 35 4.23 -0.16 -19.24
C ASN A 35 4.72 -1.51 -19.77
N GLY A 36 3.85 -2.52 -19.85
CA GLY A 36 4.18 -3.85 -20.36
C GLY A 36 5.09 -4.68 -19.44
N TYR A 37 5.18 -4.37 -18.14
CA TYR A 37 6.04 -5.09 -17.19
C TYR A 37 5.74 -6.58 -17.14
N TYR A 38 4.47 -6.98 -17.07
CA TYR A 38 4.09 -8.38 -17.01
C TYR A 38 4.33 -9.08 -18.35
N ALA A 39 3.96 -8.43 -19.45
CA ALA A 39 4.20 -8.93 -20.80
C ALA A 39 5.70 -9.12 -21.11
N GLU A 40 6.54 -8.17 -20.70
CA GLU A 40 7.99 -8.24 -20.87
C GLU A 40 8.68 -9.25 -19.95
N LEU A 41 8.07 -9.60 -18.81
CA LEU A 41 8.54 -10.73 -18.02
C LEU A 41 7.95 -12.06 -18.50
N GLY A 42 6.91 -12.02 -19.32
CA GLY A 42 6.23 -13.20 -19.88
C GLY A 42 5.30 -13.89 -18.89
N VAL A 43 4.71 -13.13 -17.98
CA VAL A 43 3.82 -13.65 -16.93
C VAL A 43 2.45 -12.98 -17.00
N PRO A 44 1.38 -13.61 -16.47
CA PRO A 44 0.10 -12.93 -16.32
C PRO A 44 0.18 -11.83 -15.23
N THR A 45 -0.73 -10.86 -15.29
CA THR A 45 -0.79 -9.74 -14.32
C THR A 45 -1.06 -10.18 -12.88
N HIS A 46 -1.71 -11.33 -12.70
CA HIS A 46 -1.96 -11.95 -11.40
C HIS A 46 -0.83 -12.88 -10.94
N ALA A 47 0.33 -12.87 -11.60
CA ALA A 47 1.45 -13.77 -11.26
C ALA A 47 1.91 -13.58 -9.80
N THR A 48 2.11 -14.68 -9.12
CA THR A 48 2.70 -14.76 -7.78
C THR A 48 4.17 -14.36 -7.80
N ARG A 49 4.74 -14.06 -6.62
CA ARG A 49 6.18 -13.78 -6.52
C ARG A 49 7.04 -14.96 -7.01
N ALA A 50 6.62 -16.20 -6.74
CA ALA A 50 7.32 -17.38 -7.22
C ALA A 50 7.35 -17.45 -8.76
N GLU A 51 6.23 -17.15 -9.41
CA GLU A 51 6.14 -17.11 -10.88
C GLU A 51 6.96 -15.95 -11.46
N LEU A 52 6.93 -14.76 -10.85
CA LEU A 52 7.78 -13.63 -11.24
C LEU A 52 9.27 -14.00 -11.16
N PHE A 53 9.69 -14.65 -10.08
CA PHE A 53 11.09 -15.08 -9.90
C PHE A 53 11.49 -16.13 -10.93
N ALA A 54 10.66 -17.15 -11.13
CA ALA A 54 10.91 -18.21 -12.11
C ALA A 54 11.01 -17.65 -13.53
N ALA A 55 10.11 -16.74 -13.90
CA ALA A 55 10.13 -16.07 -15.20
C ALA A 55 11.38 -15.20 -15.41
N TYR A 56 11.79 -14.46 -14.37
CA TYR A 56 13.03 -13.68 -14.40
C TYR A 56 14.27 -14.57 -14.57
N GLN A 57 14.36 -15.68 -13.82
CA GLN A 57 15.47 -16.63 -13.97
C GLN A 57 15.50 -17.28 -15.35
N ALA A 58 14.35 -17.68 -15.89
CA ALA A 58 14.26 -18.35 -17.18
C ALA A 58 14.67 -17.45 -18.36
N ARG A 59 14.44 -16.13 -18.27
CA ARG A 59 14.83 -15.15 -19.29
C ARG A 59 16.29 -14.67 -19.17
N GLY A 60 16.94 -14.95 -18.04
CA GLY A 60 18.31 -14.57 -17.77
C GLY A 60 18.45 -13.16 -17.19
N THR A 61 19.49 -12.97 -16.38
CA THR A 61 19.76 -11.73 -15.62
C THR A 61 20.54 -10.67 -16.41
N GLY A 62 20.79 -10.90 -17.71
CA GLY A 62 21.66 -10.06 -18.53
C GLY A 62 21.03 -8.78 -19.09
N SER A 63 19.71 -8.59 -18.91
CA SER A 63 19.01 -7.40 -19.40
C SER A 63 18.74 -6.42 -18.25
N PRO A 64 19.35 -5.21 -18.25
CA PRO A 64 19.08 -4.20 -17.25
C PRO A 64 17.59 -3.84 -17.15
N ARG A 65 16.86 -3.86 -18.27
CA ARG A 65 15.42 -3.61 -18.31
C ARG A 65 14.63 -4.72 -17.62
N LEU A 66 14.95 -5.99 -17.86
CA LEU A 66 14.29 -7.10 -17.17
C LEU A 66 14.56 -7.08 -15.67
N THR A 67 15.80 -6.78 -15.26
CA THR A 67 16.15 -6.62 -13.85
C THR A 67 15.36 -5.48 -13.21
N TYR A 68 15.22 -4.35 -13.90
CA TYR A 68 14.41 -3.23 -13.43
C TYR A 68 12.94 -3.63 -13.25
N ILE A 69 12.31 -4.18 -14.30
CA ILE A 69 10.92 -4.65 -14.28
C ILE A 69 10.70 -5.64 -13.13
N PHE A 70 11.60 -6.62 -13.00
CA PHE A 70 11.54 -7.59 -11.91
C PHE A 70 11.58 -6.89 -10.55
N LYS A 71 12.48 -5.92 -10.33
CA LYS A 71 12.54 -5.16 -9.07
C LYS A 71 11.24 -4.38 -8.79
N GLN A 72 10.65 -3.74 -9.82
CA GLN A 72 9.39 -3.01 -9.68
C GLN A 72 8.25 -3.95 -9.26
N LEU A 73 8.10 -5.09 -9.95
CA LEU A 73 7.06 -6.09 -9.65
C LEU A 73 7.31 -6.88 -8.36
N TRP A 74 8.57 -7.01 -7.93
CA TRP A 74 8.95 -7.70 -6.70
C TRP A 74 8.61 -6.89 -5.45
N ASN A 75 8.72 -5.56 -5.52
CA ASN A 75 8.33 -4.67 -4.44
C ASN A 75 6.80 -4.57 -4.36
N PRO A 76 6.16 -5.02 -3.25
CA PRO A 76 4.69 -5.06 -3.18
C PRO A 76 4.03 -3.68 -3.29
N ARG A 77 4.65 -2.63 -2.72
CA ARG A 77 4.12 -1.26 -2.75
C ARG A 77 4.17 -0.69 -4.16
N THR A 78 5.31 -0.86 -4.83
CA THR A 78 5.50 -0.44 -6.22
C THR A 78 4.57 -1.19 -7.17
N ARG A 79 4.49 -2.52 -7.02
CA ARG A 79 3.57 -3.36 -7.80
C ARG A 79 2.12 -2.93 -7.59
N ALA A 80 1.68 -2.68 -6.36
CA ALA A 80 0.32 -2.23 -6.10
C ALA A 80 0.03 -0.85 -6.74
N ALA A 81 0.99 0.07 -6.72
CA ALA A 81 0.86 1.37 -7.40
C ALA A 81 0.79 1.21 -8.93
N TYR A 82 1.60 0.30 -9.49
CA TYR A 82 1.58 -0.05 -10.91
C TYR A 82 0.22 -0.67 -11.30
N ASP A 83 -0.24 -1.67 -10.56
CA ASP A 83 -1.50 -2.40 -10.80
C ASP A 83 -2.73 -1.49 -10.67
N ALA A 84 -2.67 -0.47 -9.81
CA ALA A 84 -3.72 0.54 -9.67
C ALA A 84 -3.78 1.55 -10.84
N THR A 85 -2.78 1.56 -11.73
CA THR A 85 -2.73 2.47 -12.87
C THR A 85 -3.60 1.91 -14.00
N TRP A 86 -4.86 2.31 -14.02
CA TRP A 86 -5.87 1.79 -14.96
C TRP A 86 -5.76 2.39 -16.36
N GLN A 87 -5.32 3.65 -16.48
CA GLN A 87 -5.21 4.36 -17.76
C GLN A 87 -3.97 5.25 -17.80
N GLY A 88 -3.34 5.30 -18.97
CA GLY A 88 -2.24 6.20 -19.25
C GLY A 88 -0.89 5.55 -19.07
N PHE A 89 -0.11 6.07 -18.15
CA PHE A 89 1.33 5.89 -18.11
C PHE A 89 1.78 5.80 -16.65
N PHE A 90 2.54 4.76 -16.31
CA PHE A 90 3.17 4.68 -15.00
C PHE A 90 4.53 5.39 -15.07
N PRO A 91 4.73 6.50 -14.34
CA PRO A 91 5.98 7.24 -14.42
C PRO A 91 7.10 6.45 -13.76
N ASP A 92 8.08 6.06 -14.58
CA ASP A 92 9.23 5.24 -14.18
C ASP A 92 10.53 5.80 -14.79
N ARG A 93 11.69 5.26 -14.40
CA ARG A 93 13.00 5.74 -14.89
C ARG A 93 13.18 5.57 -16.40
N TRP A 94 12.83 4.43 -16.97
CA TRP A 94 12.98 4.15 -18.41
C TRP A 94 12.02 4.99 -19.23
N SER A 95 10.81 5.13 -18.72
CA SER A 95 9.74 5.92 -19.29
C SER A 95 10.10 7.42 -19.28
N LEU A 96 10.75 7.89 -18.21
CA LEU A 96 11.38 9.21 -18.18
C LEU A 96 12.52 9.34 -19.20
N GLU A 97 13.43 8.36 -19.28
CA GLU A 97 14.56 8.42 -20.24
C GLU A 97 14.07 8.55 -21.68
N VAL A 98 12.97 7.87 -22.05
CA VAL A 98 12.31 8.01 -23.35
C VAL A 98 11.76 9.42 -23.52
N LEU A 99 11.00 9.93 -22.55
CA LEU A 99 10.44 11.29 -22.60
C LEU A 99 11.54 12.36 -22.73
N LEU A 100 12.62 12.24 -21.95
CA LEU A 100 13.77 13.13 -22.02
C LEU A 100 14.46 13.08 -23.38
N ARG A 101 14.63 11.89 -23.96
CA ARG A 101 15.21 11.73 -25.30
C ARG A 101 14.38 12.43 -26.38
N HIS A 102 13.07 12.41 -26.27
CA HIS A 102 12.17 13.12 -27.18
C HIS A 102 12.09 14.63 -26.91
N ALA A 103 12.18 15.05 -25.65
CA ALA A 103 12.18 16.46 -25.28
C ALA A 103 13.50 17.18 -25.60
N ALA A 104 14.64 16.48 -25.55
CA ALA A 104 15.97 17.03 -25.82
C ALA A 104 16.13 17.79 -27.16
N PRO A 105 15.72 17.27 -28.33
CA PRO A 105 15.84 18.00 -29.58
C PRO A 105 14.96 19.26 -29.62
N ILE A 106 13.78 19.21 -28.99
CA ILE A 106 12.87 20.36 -28.92
C ILE A 106 13.47 21.44 -28.02
N ALA A 107 13.97 21.05 -26.84
CA ALA A 107 14.69 21.93 -25.93
C ALA A 107 15.91 22.60 -26.60
N ALA A 108 16.64 21.86 -27.43
CA ALA A 108 17.77 22.40 -28.20
C ALA A 108 17.33 23.44 -29.24
N GLN A 109 16.20 23.24 -29.92
CA GLN A 109 15.63 24.22 -30.86
C GLN A 109 15.20 25.51 -30.13
N HIS A 110 14.52 25.38 -29.00
CA HIS A 110 14.13 26.52 -28.16
C HIS A 110 15.36 27.30 -27.67
N SER A 111 16.38 26.60 -27.20
CA SER A 111 17.64 27.20 -26.74
C SER A 111 18.38 27.93 -27.87
N ALA A 112 18.40 27.36 -29.08
CA ALA A 112 18.99 28.02 -30.26
C ALA A 112 18.23 29.29 -30.67
N ALA A 113 16.93 29.39 -30.38
CA ALA A 113 16.11 30.57 -30.59
C ALA A 113 16.24 31.62 -29.46
N GLY A 114 17.14 31.41 -28.49
CA GLY A 114 17.36 32.32 -27.36
C GLY A 114 16.50 32.03 -26.12
N ASN A 115 15.65 30.99 -26.16
CA ASN A 115 14.84 30.55 -25.03
C ASN A 115 15.54 29.37 -24.35
N PHE A 116 16.42 29.66 -23.38
CA PHE A 116 17.14 28.65 -22.62
C PHE A 116 16.16 27.78 -21.82
N THR A 117 15.84 26.60 -22.34
CA THR A 117 14.89 25.65 -21.75
C THR A 117 15.52 24.27 -21.84
N THR A 118 15.57 23.54 -20.73
CA THR A 118 16.07 22.17 -20.72
C THR A 118 14.97 21.17 -21.06
N ALA A 119 15.35 19.93 -21.43
CA ALA A 119 14.38 18.86 -21.65
C ALA A 119 13.50 18.60 -20.41
N LEU A 120 14.07 18.75 -19.21
CA LEU A 120 13.34 18.60 -17.96
C LEU A 120 12.34 19.74 -17.72
N ASP A 121 12.72 20.98 -18.07
CA ASP A 121 11.83 22.14 -17.97
C ASP A 121 10.64 21.99 -18.93
N MET A 122 10.88 21.47 -20.14
CA MET A 122 9.82 21.19 -21.10
C MET A 122 8.83 20.15 -20.56
N LEU A 123 9.31 19.04 -19.99
CA LEU A 123 8.42 18.03 -19.41
C LEU A 123 7.65 18.57 -18.19
N SER A 124 8.31 19.37 -17.36
CA SER A 124 7.69 20.03 -16.20
C SER A 124 6.57 20.98 -16.64
N SER A 125 6.76 21.71 -17.75
CA SER A 125 5.74 22.61 -18.31
C SER A 125 4.50 21.89 -18.83
N LEU A 126 4.62 20.60 -19.16
CA LEU A 126 3.51 19.72 -19.55
C LEU A 126 2.79 19.12 -18.33
N GLY A 127 3.11 19.56 -17.12
CA GLY A 127 2.55 19.03 -15.88
C GLY A 127 3.13 17.68 -15.46
N ILE A 128 4.22 17.23 -16.12
CA ILE A 128 4.88 15.98 -15.77
C ILE A 128 5.92 16.29 -14.69
N SER A 129 5.46 16.29 -13.44
CA SER A 129 6.32 16.48 -12.27
C SER A 129 6.88 15.15 -11.79
N PHE A 130 8.20 15.03 -11.80
CA PHE A 130 8.92 13.84 -11.35
C PHE A 130 9.50 14.04 -9.94
N ALA A 131 8.70 14.54 -9.01
CA ALA A 131 9.11 14.60 -7.61
C ALA A 131 8.89 13.23 -6.94
N ALA A 132 9.97 12.66 -6.40
CA ALA A 132 10.02 11.61 -5.35
C ALA A 132 10.29 10.13 -5.69
N ASN A 133 10.18 9.63 -6.93
CA ASN A 133 10.36 8.18 -7.18
C ASN A 133 11.58 7.77 -8.04
N LEU A 134 12.32 8.71 -8.61
CA LEU A 134 13.46 8.38 -9.49
C LEU A 134 14.76 8.10 -8.73
N ASP A 135 14.89 8.62 -7.51
CA ASP A 135 16.09 8.46 -6.68
C ASP A 135 16.02 7.26 -5.73
N SER A 136 14.95 6.45 -5.77
CA SER A 136 14.94 5.16 -5.07
C SER A 136 15.57 4.04 -5.94
N GLU A 137 16.58 4.37 -6.74
CA GLU A 137 17.55 3.36 -7.16
C GLU A 137 18.33 2.90 -5.93
N GLY A 138 17.83 1.84 -5.29
CA GLY A 138 18.61 0.97 -4.42
C GLY A 138 19.36 1.69 -3.32
N ASP A 139 18.72 1.78 -2.14
CA ASP A 139 19.46 1.46 -0.93
C ASP A 139 20.21 0.15 -1.21
N SER A 140 21.52 0.28 -1.41
CA SER A 140 22.46 -0.77 -1.76
C SER A 140 22.72 -1.65 -0.54
N ARG A 141 21.63 -2.05 0.09
CA ARG A 141 21.53 -3.06 1.12
C ARG A 141 20.65 -4.16 0.55
N LEU A 142 21.31 -4.99 -0.26
CA LEU A 142 21.23 -6.43 0.00
C LEU A 142 21.60 -6.60 1.48
N ASP A 143 20.62 -6.42 2.36
CA ASP A 143 20.80 -6.69 3.77
C ASP A 143 21.10 -8.18 3.87
N THR A 144 22.36 -8.39 4.19
CA THR A 144 22.94 -9.59 4.74
C THR A 144 22.28 -9.80 6.10
N ALA A 145 21.04 -10.27 6.07
CA ALA A 145 20.35 -10.84 7.22
C ALA A 145 19.68 -12.14 6.78
N GLU A 146 20.50 -13.17 6.58
CA GLU A 146 20.05 -14.53 6.93
C GLU A 146 20.44 -14.82 8.38
N PRO A 147 19.75 -15.69 9.13
CA PRO A 147 18.50 -16.40 8.80
C PRO A 147 17.46 -16.36 9.96
N GLN A 148 16.17 -16.19 9.67
CA GLN A 148 15.18 -16.90 10.47
C GLN A 148 14.86 -18.21 9.77
N ARG A 149 15.46 -19.27 10.31
CA ARG A 149 15.12 -20.65 9.98
C ARG A 149 13.64 -20.86 10.26
N PHE A 150 13.01 -21.42 9.24
CA PHE A 150 11.63 -21.82 9.21
C PHE A 150 11.57 -23.26 9.70
N ASP A 151 11.14 -23.44 10.96
CA ASP A 151 10.95 -24.74 11.58
C ASP A 151 9.45 -25.02 11.46
N GLY A 152 9.08 -25.74 10.39
CA GLY A 152 7.70 -25.81 9.91
C GLY A 152 6.68 -26.36 10.91
N GLN A 153 5.52 -25.71 10.98
CA GLN A 153 4.15 -26.27 10.91
C GLN A 153 3.13 -25.22 11.40
N GLY A 154 2.49 -24.51 10.45
CA GLY A 154 1.36 -23.61 10.73
C GLY A 154 0.91 -22.87 9.46
N PRO A 155 -0.39 -22.68 9.21
CA PRO A 155 -0.88 -22.11 7.97
C PRO A 155 -0.54 -20.61 7.88
N ILE A 156 -0.25 -20.17 6.65
CA ILE A 156 0.07 -18.79 6.28
C ILE A 156 -1.14 -17.89 6.61
N THR A 157 -0.95 -16.88 7.47
CA THR A 157 -1.95 -15.84 7.76
C THR A 157 -1.37 -14.45 7.57
N THR A 158 -0.97 -14.09 6.35
CA THR A 158 -0.88 -12.66 5.98
C THR A 158 -2.28 -12.18 5.59
N PRO A 159 -2.91 -11.24 6.34
CA PRO A 159 -4.24 -10.76 6.02
C PRO A 159 -4.21 -9.86 4.77
N PRO A 160 -5.24 -9.90 3.91
CA PRO A 160 -5.25 -9.23 2.61
C PRO A 160 -6.06 -7.91 2.62
N TRP A 161 -5.69 -6.83 3.35
CA TRP A 161 -6.55 -5.62 3.40
C TRP A 161 -5.81 -4.29 3.20
N SER A 162 -6.49 -3.35 2.54
CA SER A 162 -6.00 -2.10 1.95
C SER A 162 -6.53 -0.84 2.67
N TYR A 163 -5.67 -0.32 3.55
CA TYR A 163 -5.45 1.10 3.93
C TYR A 163 -6.64 2.06 4.06
N SER A 164 -7.50 1.86 5.08
CA SER A 164 -8.21 2.99 5.69
C SER A 164 -8.24 2.84 7.22
N TYR A 165 -7.61 3.77 7.94
CA TYR A 165 -7.59 3.79 9.41
C TYR A 165 -7.80 5.20 9.96
N TYR A 166 -8.21 5.28 11.21
CA TYR A 166 -8.51 6.56 11.85
C TYR A 166 -7.32 7.06 12.68
N LEU A 167 -7.09 8.38 12.66
CA LEU A 167 -6.15 9.04 13.57
C LEU A 167 -6.88 10.10 14.38
N LYS A 168 -6.62 10.11 15.69
CA LYS A 168 -7.14 11.12 16.62
C LYS A 168 -6.02 11.74 17.44
N ALA A 169 -5.67 12.99 17.11
CA ALA A 169 -4.60 13.75 17.78
C ALA A 169 -3.22 13.06 17.78
N THR A 170 -2.94 12.22 16.79
CA THR A 170 -1.68 11.46 16.64
C THR A 170 -1.25 11.47 15.17
N THR A 171 0.05 11.27 14.93
CA THR A 171 0.65 11.05 13.61
C THR A 171 1.23 9.65 13.47
N CYS A 172 0.90 8.72 14.38
CA CYS A 172 1.40 7.36 14.35
C CYS A 172 0.81 6.59 13.16
N ASP A 173 1.69 6.01 12.35
CA ASP A 173 1.36 5.29 11.11
C ASP A 173 1.91 3.84 11.13
N ASP A 174 2.01 3.24 12.31
CA ASP A 174 2.45 1.86 12.50
C ASP A 174 1.37 0.86 12.04
N ILE A 175 1.42 0.54 10.74
CA ILE A 175 0.43 -0.30 10.05
C ILE A 175 0.45 -1.73 10.57
N ASP A 176 1.63 -2.29 10.87
CA ASP A 176 1.76 -3.67 11.34
C ASP A 176 1.10 -3.85 12.70
N ARG A 177 1.27 -2.87 13.60
CA ARG A 177 0.61 -2.87 14.90
C ARG A 177 -0.90 -2.69 14.81
N LEU A 178 -1.39 -1.89 13.85
CA LEU A 178 -2.85 -1.79 13.58
C LEU A 178 -3.42 -3.09 13.02
N ALA A 179 -2.67 -3.79 12.17
CA ALA A 179 -3.10 -5.07 11.63
C ALA A 179 -3.26 -6.11 12.75
N LEU A 180 -2.30 -6.19 13.68
CA LEU A 180 -2.40 -7.04 14.87
C LEU A 180 -3.61 -6.67 15.72
N TRP A 181 -3.78 -5.38 16.01
CA TRP A 181 -4.92 -4.88 16.78
C TRP A 181 -6.27 -5.26 16.16
N GLN A 182 -6.41 -5.06 14.84
CA GLN A 182 -7.62 -5.39 14.11
C GLN A 182 -7.90 -6.88 14.10
N GLN A 183 -6.89 -7.71 13.84
CA GLN A 183 -7.03 -9.16 13.79
C GLN A 183 -7.48 -9.74 15.13
N ASP A 184 -6.88 -9.26 16.21
CA ASP A 184 -7.19 -9.72 17.56
C ASP A 184 -8.58 -9.26 18.02
N LEU A 185 -8.96 -8.01 17.73
CA LEU A 185 -10.32 -7.52 17.96
C LEU A 185 -11.36 -8.30 17.17
N ALA A 186 -11.12 -8.54 15.88
CA ALA A 186 -12.04 -9.29 15.03
C ALA A 186 -12.25 -10.72 15.54
N THR A 187 -11.18 -11.36 16.01
CA THR A 187 -11.23 -12.70 16.61
C THR A 187 -12.01 -12.69 17.93
N ALA A 188 -11.76 -11.71 18.80
CA ALA A 188 -12.46 -11.59 20.08
C ALA A 188 -13.95 -11.24 19.92
N LEU A 189 -14.32 -10.52 18.86
CA LEU A 189 -15.70 -10.10 18.58
C LEU A 189 -16.50 -11.09 17.74
N ALA A 190 -15.88 -12.12 17.16
CA ALA A 190 -16.54 -13.08 16.27
C ALA A 190 -17.73 -13.82 16.92
N GLY A 191 -17.82 -13.86 18.25
CA GLY A 191 -18.94 -14.43 19.01
C GLY A 191 -19.88 -13.43 19.67
N CYS A 192 -19.66 -12.11 19.48
CA CYS A 192 -20.38 -11.04 20.16
C CYS A 192 -21.35 -10.34 19.20
N GLU A 193 -22.60 -10.80 19.10
CA GLU A 193 -23.69 -9.97 18.56
C GLU A 193 -23.93 -8.79 19.52
N PRO A 194 -24.05 -7.52 19.06
CA PRO A 194 -24.40 -7.07 17.70
C PRO A 194 -23.28 -6.38 16.91
N ILE A 195 -21.98 -6.53 17.27
CA ILE A 195 -20.90 -5.76 16.65
C ILE A 195 -20.55 -6.33 15.27
N ARG A 196 -21.21 -5.80 14.24
CA ARG A 196 -21.09 -6.30 12.86
C ARG A 196 -20.08 -5.53 12.01
N ARG A 197 -19.65 -4.35 12.46
CA ARG A 197 -18.77 -3.45 11.73
C ARG A 197 -17.77 -2.81 12.67
N LEU A 198 -16.49 -2.96 12.36
CA LEU A 198 -15.43 -2.31 13.11
C LEU A 198 -14.45 -1.60 12.17
N ALA A 199 -13.87 -0.52 12.66
CA ALA A 199 -12.71 0.14 12.12
C ALA A 199 -11.67 0.31 13.24
N VAL A 200 -10.41 0.46 12.87
CA VAL A 200 -9.31 0.65 13.82
C VAL A 200 -8.54 1.93 13.55
N GLY A 201 -7.79 2.38 14.54
CA GLY A 201 -6.96 3.57 14.42
C GLY A 201 -6.06 3.80 15.62
N PHE A 202 -5.34 4.92 15.62
CA PHE A 202 -4.55 5.37 16.76
C PHE A 202 -5.13 6.64 17.38
N HIS A 203 -4.87 6.84 18.66
CA HIS A 203 -5.08 8.12 19.32
C HIS A 203 -3.95 8.52 20.26
N ARG A 204 -3.88 9.82 20.54
CA ARG A 204 -3.07 10.42 21.62
C ARG A 204 -3.84 11.55 22.33
N ALA A 205 -5.18 11.55 22.20
CA ALA A 205 -6.03 12.61 22.77
C ALA A 205 -5.98 12.67 24.31
N ASN A 206 -5.76 11.54 24.98
CA ASN A 206 -5.70 11.42 26.44
C ASN A 206 -4.87 10.20 26.85
N SER A 207 -4.79 9.93 28.17
CA SER A 207 -4.02 8.82 28.75
C SER A 207 -4.73 7.46 28.73
N ASP A 208 -5.93 7.37 28.16
CA ASP A 208 -6.67 6.11 28.12
C ASP A 208 -5.95 5.14 27.17
N ALA A 209 -5.98 3.85 27.49
CA ALA A 209 -5.27 2.84 26.70
C ALA A 209 -5.92 2.61 25.32
N TYR A 210 -7.22 2.82 25.22
CA TYR A 210 -8.00 2.76 24.00
C TYR A 210 -9.21 3.70 24.10
N GLN A 211 -9.79 4.05 22.94
CA GLN A 211 -11.08 4.72 22.85
C GLN A 211 -11.99 3.97 21.88
N ILE A 212 -13.29 4.01 22.14
CA ILE A 212 -14.30 3.41 21.28
C ILE A 212 -15.31 4.48 20.91
N HIS A 213 -15.53 4.66 19.62
CA HIS A 213 -16.52 5.59 19.08
C HIS A 213 -17.51 4.81 18.22
N GLN A 214 -18.75 5.28 18.15
CA GLN A 214 -19.74 4.74 17.23
C GLN A 214 -20.14 5.82 16.23
N VAL A 215 -19.91 5.57 14.94
CA VAL A 215 -20.24 6.49 13.85
C VAL A 215 -21.01 5.72 12.80
N ASP A 216 -22.24 6.12 12.51
CA ASP A 216 -23.13 5.48 11.51
C ASP A 216 -23.23 3.95 11.65
N GLY A 217 -23.26 3.46 12.90
CA GLY A 217 -23.35 2.03 13.22
C GLY A 217 -22.04 1.25 13.07
N VAL A 218 -20.90 1.92 12.85
CA VAL A 218 -19.56 1.33 12.85
C VAL A 218 -18.87 1.64 14.17
N HIS A 219 -18.31 0.61 14.81
CA HIS A 219 -17.48 0.78 16.00
C HIS A 219 -16.04 1.10 15.60
N ILE A 220 -15.50 2.23 16.04
CA ILE A 220 -14.13 2.65 15.77
C ILE A 220 -13.30 2.44 17.03
N PHE A 221 -12.38 1.49 16.98
CA PHE A 221 -11.47 1.15 18.07
C PHE A 221 -10.12 1.85 17.87
N LEU A 222 -9.86 2.86 18.69
CA LEU A 222 -8.59 3.58 18.65
C LEU A 222 -7.66 3.03 19.74
N LEU A 223 -6.45 2.62 19.37
CA LEU A 223 -5.40 2.22 20.30
C LEU A 223 -4.52 3.43 20.65
N HIS A 224 -4.10 3.57 21.90
CA HIS A 224 -3.15 4.62 22.26
C HIS A 224 -1.79 4.41 21.56
N GLU A 225 -1.22 5.46 20.96
CA GLU A 225 -0.03 5.37 20.08
C GLU A 225 1.22 4.73 20.74
N ASN A 226 1.32 4.77 22.06
CA ASN A 226 2.45 4.24 22.84
C ASN A 226 2.23 2.81 23.38
N LEU A 227 1.09 2.18 23.09
CA LEU A 227 0.77 0.84 23.57
C LEU A 227 0.81 -0.19 22.44
N ASN A 228 1.08 -1.43 22.82
CA ASN A 228 0.97 -2.58 21.92
C ASN A 228 -0.33 -3.33 22.20
N PRO A 229 -0.96 -3.94 21.18
CA PRO A 229 -2.04 -4.89 21.37
C PRO A 229 -1.64 -5.95 22.40
N SER A 230 -2.52 -6.21 23.36
CA SER A 230 -2.33 -7.27 24.34
C SER A 230 -3.66 -7.93 24.66
N PRO A 231 -3.68 -9.22 25.05
CA PRO A 231 -4.93 -9.94 25.35
C PRO A 231 -5.82 -9.23 26.37
N LEU A 232 -5.22 -8.58 27.37
CA LEU A 232 -5.95 -7.81 28.38
C LEU A 232 -6.61 -6.56 27.79
N LEU A 233 -5.91 -5.84 26.91
CA LEU A 233 -6.45 -4.66 26.24
C LEU A 233 -7.58 -5.04 25.27
N ILE A 234 -7.41 -6.12 24.52
CA ILE A 234 -8.43 -6.64 23.60
C ILE A 234 -9.69 -7.00 24.38
N ALA A 235 -9.56 -7.79 25.45
CA ALA A 235 -10.69 -8.19 26.28
C ALA A 235 -11.41 -6.99 26.94
N ALA A 236 -10.64 -5.99 27.39
CA ALA A 236 -11.21 -4.76 27.94
C ALA A 236 -11.96 -3.96 26.87
N ALA A 237 -11.37 -3.80 25.68
CA ALA A 237 -11.99 -3.07 24.58
C ALA A 237 -13.27 -3.74 24.09
N THR A 238 -13.28 -5.06 23.94
CA THR A 238 -14.49 -5.79 23.50
C THR A 238 -15.60 -5.75 24.56
N ALA A 239 -15.27 -5.86 25.85
CA ALA A 239 -16.24 -5.72 26.93
C ALA A 239 -16.86 -4.32 26.96
N THR A 240 -16.05 -3.27 26.76
CA THR A 240 -16.54 -1.88 26.67
C THR A 240 -17.42 -1.69 25.45
N ALA A 241 -17.06 -2.25 24.29
CA ALA A 241 -17.87 -2.16 23.09
C ALA A 241 -19.22 -2.86 23.24
N ALA A 242 -19.28 -3.99 23.95
CA ALA A 242 -20.53 -4.71 24.21
C ALA A 242 -21.46 -3.97 25.18
N ALA A 243 -20.95 -2.97 25.91
CA ALA A 243 -21.73 -2.15 26.84
C ALA A 243 -22.25 -0.83 26.22
N LEU A 244 -21.80 -0.48 25.01
CA LEU A 244 -22.26 0.66 24.22
C LEU A 244 -23.51 0.30 23.41
#